data_AF-C6LGE7-F1
#
_entry.id   AF-C6LGE7-F1
#
_cell.length_a   1.000
_cell.length_b   1.000
_cell.length_c   1.000
_cell.angle_alpha   90.00
_cell.angle_beta   90.00
_cell.angle_gamma   90.00
#
_symmetry.space_group_name_H-M   'P 1'
#
loop_
_entity.id
_entity.type
_entity.pdbx_description
1 polymer ?
#
loop_
_entity_poly.entity_id
_entity_poly.type
_entity_poly.pdbx_seq_one_letter_code
_entity_poly.pdbx_strand_id
1 'polypeptide(L)' 'TFREDANTTIDKMAAQNLNIIRKWSLSILKTAEVSRHKLSMRKKRYVIGLRPIKHLEEVLES' A
#
# COMPACT_ATOMS: atom_id res chain seq x y z
N THR A 1 7.78 -28.49 18.17
CA THR A 1 6.40 -29.03 18.22
C THR A 1 5.66 -28.61 16.96
N PHE A 2 4.89 -29.46 16.28
CA PHE A 2 4.26 -29.15 14.96
C PHE A 2 3.51 -27.80 14.87
N ARG A 3 2.97 -27.29 15.99
CA ARG A 3 2.34 -25.97 16.05
C ARG A 3 3.30 -24.79 15.86
N GLU A 4 4.55 -24.90 16.33
CA GLU A 4 5.55 -23.84 16.21
C GLU A 4 6.01 -23.65 14.75
N ASP A 5 6.17 -24.77 14.03
CA ASP A 5 6.52 -24.76 12.60
C ASP A 5 5.39 -24.17 11.74
N ALA A 6 4.13 -24.45 12.09
CA ALA A 6 2.96 -23.87 11.45
C ALA A 6 2.87 -22.35 11.67
N ASN A 7 3.06 -21.88 12.91
CA ASN A 7 3.06 -20.44 13.22
C ASN A 7 4.20 -19.71 12.48
N THR A 8 5.39 -20.29 12.45
CA THR A 8 6.54 -19.74 11.72
C THR A 8 6.26 -19.59 10.23
N THR A 9 5.54 -20.55 9.64
CA THR A 9 5.16 -20.52 8.22
C THR A 9 4.11 -19.42 7.96
N ILE A 10 3.11 -19.29 8.83
CA ILE A 10 2.08 -18.24 8.75
C ILE A 10 2.72 -16.85 8.83
N ASP A 11 3.66 -16.64 9.75
CA ASP A 11 4.34 -15.36 9.92
C ASP A 11 5.19 -14.99 8.70
N LYS A 12 5.89 -15.97 8.12
CA LYS A 12 6.64 -15.78 6.86
C LYS A 12 5.73 -15.37 5.71
N MET A 13 4.59 -16.05 5.57
CA MET A 13 3.59 -15.71 4.54
C MET A 13 2.99 -14.33 4.77
N ALA A 14 2.62 -13.99 6.00
CA ALA A 14 2.11 -12.66 6.34
C ALA A 14 3.12 -11.56 6.02
N ALA A 15 4.41 -11.76 6.34
CA ALA A 15 5.48 -10.84 6.00
C ALA A 15 5.67 -10.67 4.48
N GLN A 16 5.61 -11.77 3.71
CA GLN A 16 5.67 -11.73 2.25
C GLN A 16 4.48 -10.98 1.65
N ASN A 17 3.26 -11.29 2.08
CA ASN A 17 2.03 -10.62 1.66
C ASN A 17 2.10 -9.12 1.93
N LEU A 18 2.54 -8.73 3.12
CA LEU A 18 2.71 -7.34 3.50
C LEU A 18 3.75 -6.62 2.62
N ASN A 19 4.83 -7.30 2.25
CA ASN A 19 5.83 -6.74 1.34
C ASN A 19 5.31 -6.57 -0.09
N ILE A 20 4.48 -7.50 -0.58
CA ILE A 20 3.80 -7.37 -1.88
C ILE A 20 2.86 -6.16 -1.87
N ILE A 21 2.02 -6.04 -0.84
CA ILE A 21 1.08 -4.90 -0.67
C ILE A 21 1.83 -3.57 -0.64
N ARG A 22 2.96 -3.48 0.09
CA ARG A 22 3.79 -2.26 0.15
C ARG A 22 4.36 -1.89 -1.22
N LYS A 23 4.83 -2.86 -2.00
CA LYS A 23 5.37 -2.61 -3.35
C LYS A 23 4.28 -2.09 -4.29
N TRP A 24 3.11 -2.72 -4.29
CA TRP A 24 1.97 -2.28 -5.10
C TRP A 24 1.50 -0.88 -4.70
N SER A 25 1.39 -0.61 -3.40
CA SER A 25 1.02 0.72 -2.88
C SER A 25 1.99 1.81 -3.35
N LEU A 26 3.29 1.53 -3.42
CA LEU A 26 4.28 2.49 -3.92
C LEU A 26 4.17 2.73 -5.43
N SER A 27 3.93 1.69 -6.22
CA SER A 27 3.73 1.82 -7.66
C SER A 27 2.48 2.65 -7.99
N ILE A 28 1.36 2.36 -7.31
CA ILE A 28 0.11 3.13 -7.42
C ILE A 28 0.32 4.59 -7.00
N LEU A 29 1.03 4.83 -5.89
CA LEU A 29 1.31 6.18 -5.41
C LEU A 29 2.19 7.01 -6.38
N LYS A 30 3.06 6.34 -7.14
CA LYS A 30 3.87 7.00 -8.17
C LYS A 30 3.00 7.46 -9.34
N THR A 31 2.08 6.63 -9.80
CA THR A 31 1.19 6.91 -10.94
C THR A 31 0.03 7.83 -10.58
N ALA A 32 -0.43 7.83 -9.33
CA ALA A 32 -1.54 8.67 -8.88
C ALA A 32 -1.23 10.17 -9.03
N GLU A 33 -2.05 10.86 -9.82
CA GLU A 33 -2.06 12.32 -9.97
C GLU A 33 -2.91 12.96 -8.86
N VAL A 34 -2.39 12.95 -7.64
CA VAL A 34 -3.09 13.46 -6.45
C VAL A 34 -3.29 15.00 -6.49
N SER A 35 -2.63 15.71 -7.40
CA SER A 35 -2.72 17.17 -7.52
C SER A 35 -2.26 17.64 -8.90
N ARG A 36 -2.77 18.81 -9.34
CA ARG A 36 -2.34 19.48 -10.58
C ARG A 36 -0.85 19.83 -10.61
N HIS A 37 -0.22 19.92 -9.44
CA HIS A 37 1.21 20.20 -9.29
C HIS A 37 1.96 18.93 -8.86
N LYS A 38 3.22 18.81 -9.27
CA LYS A 38 4.08 17.69 -8.88
C LYS A 38 4.37 17.73 -7.38
N LEU A 39 3.80 16.79 -6.63
CA LEU A 39 4.04 16.65 -5.19
C LEU A 39 5.16 15.66 -4.90
N SER A 40 5.91 15.91 -3.83
CA SER A 40 6.83 14.92 -3.28
C SER A 40 6.07 13.71 -2.73
N MET A 41 6.73 12.55 -2.67
CA MET A 41 6.12 11.31 -2.14
C MET A 41 5.58 11.48 -0.71
N ARG A 42 6.27 12.25 0.14
CA ARG A 42 5.81 12.54 1.51
C ARG A 42 4.49 13.31 1.51
N LYS A 43 4.35 14.32 0.64
CA LYS A 43 3.11 15.10 0.52
C LYS A 43 1.98 14.27 -0.09
N LYS A 44 2.25 13.45 -1.11
CA LYS A 44 1.23 12.53 -1.66
C LYS A 44 0.67 11.60 -0.58
N ARG A 45 1.54 10.98 0.23
CA ARG A 45 1.11 10.12 1.37
C ARG A 45 0.26 10.87 2.37
N TYR A 46 0.64 12.10 2.72
CA TYR A 46 -0.12 12.92 3.64
C TYR A 46 -1.53 13.20 3.09
N VAL A 47 -1.64 13.66 1.84
CA VAL A 47 -2.93 13.97 1.19
C VAL A 47 -3.82 12.72 1.11
N ILE A 48 -3.26 11.58 0.66
CA ILE A 48 -4.01 10.32 0.60
C ILE A 48 -4.45 9.87 1.99
N GLY A 49 -3.59 10.01 3.00
CA GLY A 49 -3.93 9.68 4.38
C GLY A 49 -5.08 10.50 4.97
N LEU A 50 -5.34 11.71 4.43
CA LEU A 50 -6.50 12.52 4.87
C LEU A 50 -7.83 12.00 4.33
N ARG A 51 -7.83 11.34 3.15
CA ARG A 51 -9.04 10.81 2.50
C ARG A 51 -8.73 9.51 1.72
N PRO A 52 -8.39 8.41 2.42
CA PRO A 52 -7.87 7.22 1.77
C PRO A 52 -8.91 6.52 0.87
N ILE A 53 -10.19 6.51 1.25
CA ILE A 53 -11.26 5.86 0.47
C ILE A 53 -11.46 6.58 -0.86
N LYS A 54 -11.60 7.91 -0.84
CA LYS A 54 -11.75 8.72 -2.06
C LYS A 54 -10.64 8.42 -3.08
N HIS A 55 -9.39 8.40 -2.65
CA HIS A 55 -8.26 8.17 -3.54
C HIS A 55 -8.12 6.71 -3.98
N LEU A 56 -8.66 5.77 -3.21
CA LEU A 56 -8.77 4.38 -3.62
C LEU A 56 -9.83 4.22 -4.70
N GLU A 57 -10.99 4.85 -4.55
CA GLU A 57 -12.06 4.89 -5.56
C GLU A 57 -11.56 5.49 -6.88
N GLU A 58 -10.91 6.66 -6.84
CA GLU A 58 -10.33 7.31 -8.03
C GLU A 58 -9.33 6.42 -8.79
N VAL A 59 -8.60 5.55 -8.10
CA VAL A 59 -7.62 4.62 -8.70
C VAL A 59 -8.27 3.33 -9.22
N LEU A 60 -9.37 2.89 -8.60
CA LEU A 60 -10.08 1.67 -9.01
C LEU A 60 -11.07 1.93 -10.16
N GLU A 61 -11.56 3.17 -10.28
CA GLU A 61 -12.50 3.60 -11.32
C GLU A 61 -11.79 4.13 -12.59
N SER A 62 -10.45 4.27 -12.56
CA SER A 62 -9.59 4.70 -13.67
C SER A 62 -9.08 3.54 -14.52
#